data_AF-A0A2V8B6R0-F1
#
_entry.id   AF-A0A2V8B6R0-F1
#
_cell.length_a   1.000
_cell.length_b   1.000
_cell.length_c   1.000
_cell.angle_alpha   90.00
_cell.angle_beta   90.00
_cell.angle_gamma   90.00
#
_symmetry.space_group_name_H-M   'P 1'
#
loop_
_entity.id
_entity.type
_entity.pdbx_description
1 polymer ?
#
loop_
_entity_poly.entity_id
_entity_poly.type
_entity_poly.pdbx_seq_one_letter_code
_entity_poly.pdbx_strand_id
1 'polypeptide(L)'
;VVFHDDERNTPGLASEHARAYGASLSHVYQSALKGYAATIPDARIDDIRRDPRVAFVSEDRPVQAVGQTVPTGIKRIEADASSHASSNTWSGIAVAVIDTGSGPHADLNVIGGKNCSTGISFSDGNGHGTHVAGTIGAINNDSGVVGVAPGMPIYSVRVLNNQGSGSWSSVACGIDWVTANAVSKNIKVANMSLGGGGTDDGNCGNTNNDALHKAICGSVAAGVTYVVAAGNDNANLAGFVPAAYNEVLAVTAVADFNGAPGG
;
A
#
# COMPACT_ATOMS: atom_id res chain seq x y z
N VAL A 1 6.66 -29.43 17.01
CA VAL A 1 7.53 -29.55 18.20
C VAL A 1 8.83 -28.83 17.91
N VAL A 2 9.25 -27.94 18.81
CA VAL A 2 10.47 -27.14 18.67
C VAL A 2 11.44 -27.56 19.78
N PHE A 3 12.66 -27.92 19.40
CA PHE A 3 13.76 -28.26 20.29
C PHE A 3 14.54 -26.99 20.67
N HIS A 4 15.36 -27.08 21.71
CA HIS A 4 16.32 -26.01 22.01
C HIS A 4 17.34 -25.82 20.87
N ASP A 5 17.82 -24.58 20.71
CA ASP A 5 18.67 -24.18 19.59
C ASP A 5 20.04 -24.89 19.58
N ASP A 6 20.47 -25.41 20.73
CA ASP A 6 21.72 -26.16 20.90
C ASP A 6 21.60 -27.65 20.49
N GLU A 7 20.40 -28.13 20.12
CA GLU A 7 20.20 -29.48 19.62
C GLU A 7 20.96 -29.73 18.31
N ARG A 8 21.91 -30.68 18.34
CA ARG A 8 22.86 -30.96 17.26
C ARG A 8 22.41 -32.07 16.31
N ASN A 9 21.51 -32.95 16.74
CA ASN A 9 21.01 -34.08 15.98
C ASN A 9 19.47 -34.10 15.95
N THR A 10 18.90 -33.04 15.38
CA THR A 10 17.44 -32.91 15.23
C THR A 10 16.77 -34.11 14.54
N PRO A 11 17.31 -34.70 13.44
CA PRO A 11 16.68 -35.87 12.82
C PRO A 11 16.67 -37.10 13.74
N GLY A 12 17.74 -37.30 14.50
CA GLY A 12 17.84 -38.38 15.48
C GLY A 12 16.80 -38.24 16.59
N LEU A 13 16.70 -37.04 17.18
CA LEU A 13 15.74 -36.76 18.25
C LEU A 13 14.28 -36.82 17.76
N ALA A 14 13.98 -36.30 16.57
CA ALA A 14 12.65 -36.44 15.97
C ALA A 14 12.28 -37.92 15.76
N SER A 15 13.22 -38.76 15.31
CA SER A 15 13.01 -40.19 15.13
C SER A 15 12.85 -40.94 16.46
N GLU A 16 13.55 -40.50 17.51
CA GLU A 16 13.36 -41.00 18.87
C GLU A 16 11.93 -40.72 19.35
N HIS A 17 11.46 -39.47 19.19
CA HIS A 17 10.10 -39.08 19.55
C HIS A 17 9.04 -39.85 18.75
N ALA A 18 9.26 -40.08 17.45
CA ALA A 18 8.37 -40.86 16.61
C ALA A 18 8.16 -42.28 17.15
N ARG A 19 9.25 -42.95 17.55
CA ARG A 19 9.19 -44.31 18.12
C ARG A 19 8.62 -44.34 19.53
N ALA A 20 9.05 -43.42 20.39
CA ALA A 20 8.66 -43.42 21.80
C ALA A 20 7.21 -42.96 22.02
N TYR A 21 6.76 -41.98 21.25
CA TYR A 21 5.47 -41.31 21.44
C TYR A 21 4.44 -41.66 20.37
N GLY A 22 4.80 -42.48 19.38
CA GLY A 22 3.91 -42.81 18.26
C GLY A 22 3.61 -41.61 17.36
N ALA A 23 4.52 -40.62 17.31
CA ALA A 23 4.36 -39.45 16.48
C ALA A 23 4.65 -39.79 15.01
N SER A 24 3.72 -39.47 14.11
CA SER A 24 3.90 -39.62 12.66
C SER A 24 4.52 -38.35 12.09
N LEU A 25 5.84 -38.37 11.87
CA LEU A 25 6.58 -37.22 11.36
C LEU A 25 6.15 -36.85 9.94
N SER A 26 5.93 -35.55 9.71
CA SER A 26 5.71 -34.99 8.37
C SER A 26 6.91 -34.20 7.87
N HIS A 27 7.58 -33.44 8.76
CA HIS A 27 8.74 -32.61 8.41
C HIS A 27 9.75 -32.56 9.56
N VAL A 28 11.04 -32.45 9.23
CA VAL A 28 12.11 -32.20 10.20
C VAL A 28 12.86 -30.95 9.78
N TYR A 29 13.01 -30.00 10.70
CA TYR A 29 13.60 -28.70 10.47
C TYR A 29 14.95 -28.60 11.17
N GLN A 30 15.99 -28.15 10.45
CA GLN A 30 17.35 -28.09 10.98
C GLN A 30 17.99 -26.69 10.87
N SER A 31 17.34 -25.74 10.20
CA SER A 31 17.97 -24.46 9.85
C SER A 31 17.26 -23.28 10.50
N ALA A 32 16.02 -22.97 10.08
CA ALA A 32 15.25 -21.86 10.63
C ALA A 32 14.78 -22.12 12.07
N LEU A 33 14.61 -23.39 12.42
CA LEU A 33 14.39 -23.89 13.77
C LEU A 33 14.90 -25.33 13.85
N LYS A 34 15.16 -25.81 15.06
CA LYS A 34 15.41 -27.23 15.35
C LYS A 34 14.10 -27.85 15.81
N GLY A 35 13.59 -28.84 15.09
CA GLY A 35 12.35 -29.51 15.50
C GLY A 35 11.70 -30.33 14.40
N TYR A 36 10.42 -30.63 14.58
CA TYR A 36 9.63 -31.39 13.62
C TYR A 36 8.15 -31.01 13.65
N ALA A 37 7.47 -31.24 12.53
CA ALA A 37 6.01 -31.32 12.44
C ALA A 37 5.59 -32.79 12.39
N ALA A 38 4.50 -33.13 13.08
CA ALA A 38 3.97 -34.49 13.15
C ALA A 38 2.53 -34.52 13.62
N THR A 39 1.81 -35.58 13.24
CA THR A 39 0.59 -35.99 13.95
C THR A 39 1.00 -36.72 15.23
N ILE A 40 0.58 -36.24 16.39
CA ILE A 40 0.92 -36.79 17.71
C ILE A 40 -0.38 -37.24 18.38
N PRO A 41 -0.46 -38.45 18.96
CA PRO A 41 -1.61 -38.83 19.77
C PRO A 41 -1.78 -37.90 20.98
N ASP A 42 -2.99 -37.38 21.21
CA ASP A 42 -3.27 -36.39 22.27
C ASP A 42 -2.72 -36.79 23.64
N ALA A 43 -2.86 -38.07 24.01
CA ALA A 43 -2.38 -38.63 25.26
C ALA A 43 -0.85 -38.54 25.46
N ARG A 44 -0.08 -38.23 24.41
CA ARG A 44 1.39 -38.19 24.42
C ARG A 44 1.95 -36.77 24.27
N ILE A 45 1.10 -35.76 24.10
CA ILE A 45 1.54 -34.36 23.95
C ILE A 45 2.28 -33.90 25.21
N ASP A 46 1.76 -34.22 26.39
CA ASP A 46 2.38 -33.80 27.65
C ASP A 46 3.70 -34.54 27.95
N ASP A 47 3.85 -35.79 27.47
CA ASP A 47 5.13 -36.49 27.55
C ASP A 47 6.20 -35.79 26.72
N ILE A 48 5.86 -35.37 25.50
CA ILE A 48 6.77 -34.62 24.61
C ILE A 48 7.10 -33.26 25.21
N ARG A 49 6.13 -32.56 25.81
CA ARG A 49 6.36 -31.26 26.49
C ARG A 49 7.29 -31.37 27.69
N ARG A 50 7.36 -32.55 28.33
CA ARG A 50 8.24 -32.80 29.48
C ARG A 50 9.66 -33.22 29.09
N ASP A 51 9.92 -33.51 27.82
CA ASP A 51 11.28 -33.78 27.38
C ASP A 51 12.15 -32.51 27.54
N PRO A 52 13.24 -32.55 28.33
CA PRO A 52 14.05 -31.36 28.59
C PRO A 52 14.77 -30.81 27.35
N ARG A 53 14.75 -31.53 26.22
CA ARG A 53 15.29 -31.08 24.92
C ARG A 53 14.26 -30.31 24.10
N VAL A 54 12.98 -30.34 24.50
CA VAL A 54 11.87 -29.60 23.83
C VAL A 54 11.73 -28.23 24.45
N ALA A 55 11.90 -27.19 23.62
CA ALA A 55 11.66 -25.81 24.03
C ALA A 55 10.16 -25.53 24.17
N PHE A 56 9.36 -25.92 23.18
CA PHE A 56 7.91 -25.83 23.23
C PHE A 56 7.22 -26.69 22.17
N VAL A 57 5.92 -26.91 22.36
CA VAL A 57 5.02 -27.53 21.38
C VAL A 57 3.98 -26.51 20.97
N SER A 58 3.94 -26.22 19.66
CA SER A 58 2.88 -25.41 19.04
C SER A 58 1.97 -26.31 18.21
N GLU A 59 0.70 -25.94 18.16
CA GLU A 59 -0.26 -26.48 17.21
C GLU A 59 0.16 -26.10 15.78
N ASP A 60 0.01 -27.04 14.85
CA ASP A 60 0.17 -26.80 13.41
C ASP A 60 -1.17 -26.31 12.86
N ARG A 61 -1.26 -24.99 12.67
CA ARG A 61 -2.52 -24.35 12.27
C ARG A 61 -2.67 -24.41 10.75
N PRO A 62 -3.87 -24.75 10.23
CA PRO A 62 -4.10 -24.71 8.80
C PRO A 62 -3.88 -23.29 8.28
N VAL A 63 -3.17 -23.18 7.16
CA VAL A 63 -3.05 -21.96 6.38
C VAL A 63 -3.88 -22.11 5.11
N GLN A 64 -4.45 -21.00 4.62
CA GLN A 64 -5.26 -20.98 3.40
C GLN A 64 -4.62 -20.05 2.37
N ALA A 65 -4.83 -20.35 1.09
CA ALA A 65 -4.48 -19.42 0.03
C ALA A 65 -5.33 -18.15 0.17
N VAL A 66 -4.69 -16.99 0.15
CA VAL A 66 -5.39 -15.71 0.18
C VAL A 66 -5.95 -15.42 -1.22
N GLY A 67 -7.27 -15.45 -1.36
CA GLY A 67 -7.96 -14.89 -2.52
C GLY A 67 -8.02 -13.36 -2.45
N GLN A 68 -8.62 -12.74 -3.45
CA GLN A 68 -8.85 -11.29 -3.43
C GLN A 68 -9.58 -10.86 -2.14
N THR A 69 -9.14 -9.73 -1.57
CA THR A 69 -9.80 -9.12 -0.41
C THR A 69 -10.27 -7.70 -0.73
N VAL A 70 -11.42 -7.31 -0.20
CA VAL A 70 -11.86 -5.91 -0.22
C VAL A 70 -11.37 -5.25 1.07
N PRO A 71 -10.42 -4.30 1.02
CA PRO A 71 -9.91 -3.63 2.20
C PRO A 71 -11.04 -2.94 2.98
N THR A 72 -10.93 -2.88 4.30
CA THR A 72 -12.00 -2.34 5.15
C THR A 72 -12.31 -0.87 4.83
N GLY A 73 -11.29 -0.06 4.53
CA GLY A 73 -11.46 1.33 4.11
C GLY A 73 -12.29 1.50 2.83
N ILE A 74 -12.27 0.53 1.90
CA ILE A 74 -13.10 0.54 0.69
C ILE A 74 -14.57 0.35 1.07
N LYS A 75 -14.85 -0.60 1.97
CA LYS A 75 -16.20 -0.82 2.51
C LYS A 75 -16.69 0.37 3.34
N ARG A 76 -15.78 0.98 4.11
CA ARG A 76 -16.09 2.09 5.01
C ARG A 76 -16.66 3.32 4.29
N ILE A 77 -16.23 3.52 3.05
CA ILE A 77 -16.72 4.59 2.16
C ILE A 77 -17.76 4.07 1.15
N GLU A 78 -18.26 2.85 1.34
CA GLU A 78 -19.29 2.21 0.51
C GLU A 78 -18.90 2.06 -0.97
N ALA A 79 -17.60 2.01 -1.26
CA ALA A 79 -17.13 1.88 -2.64
C ALA A 79 -17.46 0.51 -3.25
N ASP A 80 -17.61 -0.52 -2.44
CA ASP A 80 -18.09 -1.85 -2.85
C ASP A 80 -19.59 -1.88 -3.20
N ALA A 81 -20.37 -0.89 -2.74
CA ALA A 81 -21.77 -0.69 -3.13
C ALA A 81 -21.93 0.19 -4.38
N SER A 82 -20.84 0.76 -4.91
CA SER A 82 -20.85 1.57 -6.12
C SER A 82 -21.29 0.76 -7.34
N SER A 83 -22.00 1.38 -8.27
CA SER A 83 -22.35 0.76 -9.57
C SER A 83 -21.13 0.38 -10.41
N HIS A 84 -19.95 0.89 -10.08
CA HIS A 84 -18.68 0.56 -10.73
C HIS A 84 -17.85 -0.48 -9.99
N ALA A 85 -18.28 -0.94 -8.80
CA ALA A 85 -17.50 -1.87 -7.97
C ALA A 85 -17.16 -3.19 -8.66
N SER A 86 -18.02 -3.65 -9.58
CA SER A 86 -17.86 -4.90 -10.33
C SER A 86 -17.27 -4.72 -11.74
N SER A 87 -16.79 -3.53 -12.10
CA SER A 87 -16.27 -3.23 -13.44
C SER A 87 -14.83 -2.73 -13.36
N ASN A 88 -13.97 -3.32 -14.20
CA ASN A 88 -12.60 -2.84 -14.40
C ASN A 88 -12.47 -1.87 -15.59
N THR A 89 -13.58 -1.54 -16.25
CA THR A 89 -13.56 -0.77 -17.51
C THR A 89 -13.95 0.68 -17.26
N TRP A 90 -13.12 1.60 -17.76
CA TRP A 90 -13.33 3.03 -17.69
C TRP A 90 -13.27 3.65 -19.08
N SER A 91 -14.29 4.42 -19.44
CA SER A 91 -14.36 5.14 -20.71
C SER A 91 -13.71 6.51 -20.58
N GLY A 92 -12.44 6.58 -20.97
CA GLY A 92 -11.72 7.81 -21.22
C GLY A 92 -11.16 8.50 -19.99
N ILE A 93 -11.64 8.31 -18.76
CA ILE A 93 -11.13 9.03 -17.58
C ILE A 93 -9.84 8.38 -17.04
N ALA A 94 -8.87 9.20 -16.63
CA ALA A 94 -7.66 8.75 -15.95
C ALA A 94 -7.35 9.57 -14.69
N VAL A 95 -6.60 8.94 -13.78
CA VAL A 95 -6.08 9.56 -12.55
C VAL A 95 -4.56 9.64 -12.62
N ALA A 96 -3.99 10.79 -12.25
CA ALA A 96 -2.55 10.93 -12.04
C ALA A 96 -2.20 10.69 -10.56
N VAL A 97 -1.25 9.79 -10.30
CA VAL A 97 -0.70 9.56 -8.97
C VAL A 97 0.67 10.23 -8.91
N ILE A 98 0.76 11.36 -8.21
CA ILE A 98 1.97 12.17 -8.06
C ILE A 98 2.70 11.72 -6.79
N ASP A 99 3.67 10.80 -6.90
CA ASP A 99 4.23 10.06 -5.75
C ASP A 99 5.65 9.48 -6.03
N THR A 100 6.04 8.35 -5.41
CA THR A 100 7.31 7.60 -5.64
C THR A 100 7.34 6.84 -6.97
N GLY A 101 6.26 6.93 -7.73
CA GLY A 101 6.01 6.15 -8.94
C GLY A 101 5.10 4.95 -8.68
N SER A 102 4.73 4.25 -9.74
CA SER A 102 3.97 3.01 -9.73
C SER A 102 4.55 2.11 -10.83
N GLY A 103 4.85 0.87 -10.49
CA GLY A 103 5.34 -0.12 -11.45
C GLY A 103 4.20 -0.71 -12.30
N PRO A 104 4.51 -1.36 -13.44
CA PRO A 104 3.60 -2.35 -13.97
C PRO A 104 3.38 -3.42 -12.89
N HIS A 105 2.13 -3.61 -12.51
CA HIS A 105 1.72 -4.55 -11.47
C HIS A 105 0.51 -5.31 -11.98
N ALA A 106 0.44 -6.62 -11.74
CA ALA A 106 -0.63 -7.46 -12.28
C ALA A 106 -2.03 -7.01 -11.84
N ASP A 107 -2.10 -6.37 -10.67
CA ASP A 107 -3.33 -5.87 -10.07
C ASP A 107 -3.62 -4.38 -10.37
N LEU A 108 -2.84 -3.73 -11.24
CA LEU A 108 -3.01 -2.29 -11.58
C LEU A 108 -3.01 -2.02 -13.08
N ASN A 109 -3.84 -1.07 -13.50
CA ASN A 109 -3.89 -0.56 -14.86
C ASN A 109 -3.05 0.72 -15.03
N VAL A 110 -1.72 0.59 -14.94
CA VAL A 110 -0.79 1.71 -15.14
C VAL A 110 -0.55 1.89 -16.64
N ILE A 111 -1.09 2.98 -17.21
CA ILE A 111 -1.12 3.20 -18.67
C ILE A 111 -0.03 4.16 -19.17
N GLY A 112 0.86 4.60 -18.29
CA GLY A 112 2.00 5.44 -18.61
C GLY A 112 2.44 6.30 -17.43
N GLY A 113 3.32 7.26 -17.69
CA GLY A 113 3.81 8.11 -16.62
C GLY A 113 4.91 9.08 -17.01
N LYS A 114 5.34 9.84 -16.01
CA LYS A 114 6.46 10.79 -16.08
C LYS A 114 7.34 10.60 -14.86
N ASN A 115 8.65 10.60 -15.06
CA ASN A 115 9.61 10.77 -13.98
C ASN A 115 10.11 12.22 -13.97
N CYS A 116 9.92 12.88 -12.83
CA CYS A 116 10.46 14.19 -12.46
C CYS A 116 11.39 14.09 -11.23
N SER A 117 11.61 12.89 -10.73
CA SER A 117 12.60 12.54 -9.70
C SER A 117 13.90 12.06 -10.35
N THR A 118 14.71 11.29 -9.62
CA THR A 118 15.96 10.71 -10.13
C THR A 118 15.71 9.50 -11.04
N GLY A 119 16.63 9.28 -12.00
CA GLY A 119 16.54 8.18 -12.96
C GLY A 119 15.63 8.48 -14.16
N ILE A 120 15.28 7.44 -14.93
CA ILE A 120 14.51 7.57 -16.18
C ILE A 120 13.11 6.96 -16.04
N SER A 121 12.95 5.92 -15.22
CA SER A 121 11.67 5.19 -15.11
C SER A 121 10.66 5.90 -14.20
N PHE A 122 9.38 5.88 -14.58
CA PHE A 122 8.26 6.24 -13.70
C PHE A 122 7.82 5.09 -12.78
N SER A 123 8.47 3.93 -12.86
CA SER A 123 8.23 2.81 -11.94
C SER A 123 8.53 3.21 -10.50
N ASP A 124 7.83 2.58 -9.58
CA ASP A 124 8.05 2.76 -8.15
C ASP A 124 9.39 2.17 -7.71
N GLY A 125 10.11 2.87 -6.84
CA GLY A 125 11.31 2.37 -6.18
C GLY A 125 11.23 2.38 -4.65
N ASN A 126 10.05 2.69 -4.10
CA ASN A 126 9.78 2.75 -2.66
C ASN A 126 8.64 1.80 -2.25
N GLY A 127 7.51 1.85 -2.97
CA GLY A 127 6.29 1.09 -2.68
C GLY A 127 5.08 1.96 -2.32
N HIS A 128 5.32 3.19 -1.82
CA HIS A 128 4.26 4.10 -1.40
C HIS A 128 3.30 4.46 -2.55
N GLY A 129 3.82 4.90 -3.69
CA GLY A 129 3.00 5.27 -4.85
C GLY A 129 2.23 4.09 -5.45
N THR A 130 2.79 2.88 -5.44
CA THR A 130 2.07 1.66 -5.85
C THR A 130 0.92 1.34 -4.89
N HIS A 131 1.12 1.51 -3.58
CA HIS A 131 0.07 1.31 -2.58
C HIS A 131 -1.07 2.33 -2.72
N VAL A 132 -0.73 3.60 -2.96
CA VAL A 132 -1.70 4.67 -3.26
C VAL A 132 -2.49 4.35 -4.53
N ALA A 133 -1.80 3.95 -5.61
CA ALA A 133 -2.44 3.53 -6.85
C ALA A 133 -3.38 2.34 -6.66
N GLY A 134 -3.02 1.37 -5.82
CA GLY A 134 -3.87 0.23 -5.46
C GLY A 134 -5.14 0.62 -4.72
N THR A 135 -5.03 1.56 -3.78
CA THR A 135 -6.21 2.10 -3.09
C THR A 135 -7.17 2.76 -4.07
N ILE A 136 -6.66 3.47 -5.07
CA ILE A 136 -7.48 4.12 -6.10
C ILE A 136 -8.11 3.08 -7.04
N GLY A 137 -7.32 2.15 -7.58
CA GLY A 137 -7.75 1.38 -8.75
C GLY A 137 -7.20 -0.03 -8.89
N ALA A 138 -6.86 -0.71 -7.78
CA ALA A 138 -6.59 -2.15 -7.85
C ALA A 138 -7.76 -2.90 -8.49
N ILE A 139 -7.42 -3.82 -9.39
CA ILE A 139 -8.36 -4.50 -10.29
C ILE A 139 -9.25 -5.46 -9.48
N ASN A 140 -10.55 -5.46 -9.74
CA ASN A 140 -11.45 -6.47 -9.19
C ASN A 140 -11.24 -7.80 -9.98
N ASN A 141 -10.65 -8.79 -9.34
CA ASN A 141 -10.24 -10.09 -9.91
C ASN A 141 -10.19 -11.17 -8.81
N ASP A 142 -9.45 -12.27 -9.01
CA ASP A 142 -9.39 -13.38 -8.04
C ASP A 142 -8.17 -13.33 -7.08
N SER A 143 -7.39 -12.25 -7.12
CA SER A 143 -6.15 -12.07 -6.37
C SER A 143 -6.01 -10.64 -5.79
N GLY A 144 -5.07 -10.46 -4.87
CA GLY A 144 -4.70 -9.13 -4.38
C GLY A 144 -5.84 -8.41 -3.64
N VAL A 145 -6.07 -7.15 -4.02
CA VAL A 145 -7.04 -6.26 -3.36
C VAL A 145 -7.91 -5.55 -4.39
N VAL A 146 -9.01 -4.95 -3.93
CA VAL A 146 -9.89 -4.11 -4.77
C VAL A 146 -9.71 -2.65 -4.41
N GLY A 147 -9.53 -1.78 -5.42
CA GLY A 147 -9.50 -0.33 -5.22
C GLY A 147 -10.89 0.30 -5.19
N VAL A 148 -10.96 1.58 -4.87
CA VAL A 148 -12.23 2.35 -4.87
C VAL A 148 -12.88 2.36 -6.26
N ALA A 149 -12.06 2.48 -7.30
CA ALA A 149 -12.43 2.55 -8.69
C ALA A 149 -11.69 1.45 -9.46
N PRO A 150 -12.13 0.18 -9.39
CA PRO A 150 -11.36 -0.96 -9.89
C PRO A 150 -10.94 -0.81 -11.34
N GLY A 151 -9.67 -1.08 -11.67
CA GLY A 151 -9.15 -0.97 -13.03
C GLY A 151 -9.02 0.45 -13.60
N MET A 152 -9.18 1.49 -12.76
CA MET A 152 -8.99 2.89 -13.16
C MET A 152 -7.65 3.07 -13.89
N PRO A 153 -7.64 3.67 -15.10
CA PRO A 153 -6.40 4.00 -15.77
C PRO A 153 -5.58 5.01 -14.97
N ILE A 154 -4.36 4.62 -14.59
CA ILE A 154 -3.48 5.42 -13.75
C ILE A 154 -2.25 5.88 -14.54
N TYR A 155 -1.96 7.17 -14.45
CA TYR A 155 -0.68 7.74 -14.84
C TYR A 155 0.23 7.87 -13.62
N SER A 156 1.37 7.19 -13.68
CA SER A 156 2.41 7.25 -12.64
C SER A 156 3.26 8.50 -12.82
N VAL A 157 3.13 9.47 -11.93
CA VAL A 157 3.91 10.72 -11.95
C VAL A 157 4.89 10.69 -10.79
N ARG A 158 6.10 10.21 -11.07
CA ARG A 158 7.14 10.02 -10.07
C ARG A 158 7.83 11.35 -9.76
N VAL A 159 7.65 11.84 -8.54
CA VAL A 159 8.27 13.08 -8.02
C VAL A 159 9.11 12.82 -6.76
N LEU A 160 8.92 11.68 -6.10
CA LEU A 160 9.70 11.24 -4.94
C LEU A 160 10.72 10.15 -5.33
N ASN A 161 11.83 10.12 -4.61
CA ASN A 161 12.91 9.14 -4.78
C ASN A 161 12.60 7.80 -4.06
N ASN A 162 13.54 6.85 -4.09
CA ASN A 162 13.36 5.52 -3.48
C ASN A 162 13.21 5.57 -1.94
N GLN A 163 13.58 6.69 -1.31
CA GLN A 163 13.42 6.93 0.12
C GLN A 163 12.11 7.67 0.44
N GLY A 164 11.24 7.92 -0.55
CA GLY A 164 9.99 8.66 -0.34
C GLY A 164 10.19 10.18 -0.19
N SER A 165 11.33 10.73 -0.61
CA SER A 165 11.64 12.16 -0.49
C SER A 165 11.78 12.82 -1.86
N GLY A 166 11.41 14.10 -1.95
CA GLY A 166 11.52 14.88 -3.19
C GLY A 166 11.57 16.38 -2.91
N SER A 167 11.81 17.17 -3.96
CA SER A 167 11.82 18.63 -3.88
C SER A 167 10.54 19.23 -4.46
N TRP A 168 10.22 20.46 -4.06
CA TRP A 168 9.12 21.21 -4.68
C TRP A 168 9.30 21.40 -6.19
N SER A 169 10.54 21.46 -6.69
CA SER A 169 10.81 21.50 -8.13
C SER A 169 10.41 20.21 -8.84
N SER A 170 10.63 19.03 -8.25
CA SER A 170 10.17 17.75 -8.80
C SER A 170 8.65 17.65 -8.77
N VAL A 171 8.00 18.11 -7.69
CA VAL A 171 6.54 18.13 -7.57
C VAL A 171 5.93 19.08 -8.61
N ALA A 172 6.46 20.29 -8.76
CA ALA A 172 6.02 21.25 -9.78
C ALA A 172 6.20 20.71 -11.21
N CYS A 173 7.30 20.00 -11.50
CA CYS A 173 7.47 19.28 -12.78
C CYS A 173 6.38 18.24 -13.02
N GLY A 174 5.97 17.51 -11.99
CA GLY A 174 4.88 16.54 -12.07
C GLY A 174 3.54 17.20 -12.37
N ILE A 175 3.21 18.28 -11.65
CA ILE A 175 1.99 19.08 -11.85
C ILE A 175 1.94 19.70 -13.25
N ASP A 176 3.06 20.25 -13.73
CA ASP A 176 3.17 20.80 -15.07
C ASP A 176 2.91 19.73 -16.14
N TRP A 177 3.51 18.54 -15.99
CA TRP A 177 3.25 17.43 -16.90
C TRP A 177 1.79 16.98 -16.88
N VAL A 178 1.17 16.85 -15.69
CA VAL A 178 -0.25 16.51 -15.56
C VAL A 178 -1.11 17.53 -16.29
N THR A 179 -0.86 18.81 -16.07
CA THR A 179 -1.60 19.92 -16.69
C THR A 179 -1.48 19.90 -18.21
N ALA A 180 -0.25 19.78 -18.72
CA ALA A 180 0.03 19.73 -20.17
C ALA A 180 -0.63 18.52 -20.86
N ASN A 181 -0.91 17.44 -20.11
CA ASN A 181 -1.50 16.22 -20.63
C ASN A 181 -2.96 16.02 -20.23
N ALA A 182 -3.55 16.93 -19.46
CA ALA A 182 -4.89 16.77 -18.88
C ALA A 182 -5.96 16.53 -19.95
N VAL A 183 -5.89 17.25 -21.07
CA VAL A 183 -6.85 17.09 -22.18
C VAL A 183 -6.53 15.85 -23.02
N SER A 184 -5.29 15.72 -23.50
CA SER A 184 -4.91 14.66 -24.45
C SER A 184 -4.92 13.26 -23.83
N LYS A 185 -4.70 13.16 -22.52
CA LYS A 185 -4.76 11.93 -21.73
C LYS A 185 -6.00 11.82 -20.85
N ASN A 186 -6.89 12.81 -20.95
CA ASN A 186 -8.13 12.94 -20.19
C ASN A 186 -7.96 12.68 -18.68
N ILE A 187 -6.91 13.25 -18.11
CA ILE A 187 -6.64 13.23 -16.67
C ILE A 187 -7.61 14.21 -16.01
N LYS A 188 -8.42 13.72 -15.07
CA LYS A 188 -9.41 14.55 -14.35
C LYS A 188 -9.07 14.76 -12.88
N VAL A 189 -8.33 13.83 -12.29
CA VAL A 189 -7.96 13.86 -10.88
C VAL A 189 -6.46 13.63 -10.76
N ALA A 190 -5.82 14.40 -9.89
CA ALA A 190 -4.46 14.19 -9.43
C ALA A 190 -4.48 13.91 -7.92
N ASN A 191 -3.86 12.80 -7.52
CA ASN A 191 -3.66 12.46 -6.11
C ASN A 191 -2.23 12.79 -5.69
N MET A 192 -2.09 13.49 -4.57
CA MET A 192 -0.82 13.81 -3.92
C MET A 192 -0.84 13.35 -2.46
N SER A 193 -0.36 12.13 -2.21
CA SER A 193 -0.18 11.60 -0.86
C SER A 193 1.16 12.04 -0.28
N LEU A 194 1.43 13.34 -0.35
CA LEU A 194 2.68 13.97 0.06
C LEU A 194 2.43 15.40 0.51
N GLY A 195 3.40 15.99 1.18
CA GLY A 195 3.39 17.40 1.53
C GLY A 195 4.59 17.78 2.36
N GLY A 196 4.56 19.00 2.89
CA GLY A 196 5.64 19.56 3.68
C GLY A 196 5.30 20.93 4.22
N GLY A 197 6.24 21.56 4.91
CA GLY A 197 6.04 22.87 5.54
C GLY A 197 5.79 23.98 4.51
N GLY A 198 4.81 24.83 4.78
CA GLY A 198 4.47 26.01 3.99
C GLY A 198 3.19 26.67 4.50
N THR A 199 2.74 27.73 3.84
CA THR A 199 1.50 28.44 4.21
C THR A 199 0.78 28.90 2.96
N ASP A 200 -0.55 28.78 2.96
CA ASP A 200 -1.39 29.38 1.94
C ASP A 200 -1.36 30.92 2.03
N ASP A 201 -1.16 31.59 0.90
CA ASP A 201 -1.25 33.05 0.79
C ASP A 201 -2.62 33.53 0.31
N GLY A 202 -3.53 32.61 -0.03
CA GLY A 202 -4.85 32.89 -0.58
C GLY A 202 -4.82 33.55 -1.96
N ASN A 203 -3.66 33.57 -2.62
CA ASN A 203 -3.42 34.32 -3.85
C ASN A 203 -2.52 33.55 -4.83
N CYS A 204 -2.68 32.23 -4.91
CA CYS A 204 -1.97 31.36 -5.84
C CYS A 204 -0.45 31.58 -5.86
N GLY A 205 0.13 31.79 -4.67
CA GLY A 205 1.56 32.00 -4.45
C GLY A 205 2.11 33.35 -4.91
N ASN A 206 1.27 34.29 -5.38
CA ASN A 206 1.74 35.58 -5.93
C ASN A 206 2.13 36.58 -4.83
N THR A 207 1.79 36.31 -3.56
CA THR A 207 2.11 37.17 -2.42
C THR A 207 3.33 36.66 -1.65
N ASN A 208 3.49 35.34 -1.53
CA ASN A 208 4.60 34.72 -0.80
C ASN A 208 5.67 34.08 -1.72
N ASN A 209 5.53 34.19 -3.05
CA ASN A 209 6.40 33.59 -4.06
C ASN A 209 6.39 32.05 -4.06
N ASP A 210 5.25 31.44 -3.73
CA ASP A 210 5.09 29.99 -3.73
C ASP A 210 4.81 29.44 -5.14
N ALA A 211 5.85 28.88 -5.76
CA ALA A 211 5.74 28.26 -7.07
C ALA A 211 4.86 27.01 -7.10
N LEU A 212 4.76 26.27 -5.99
CA LEU A 212 3.91 25.09 -5.89
C LEU A 212 2.43 25.49 -5.91
N HIS A 213 2.06 26.52 -5.13
CA HIS A 213 0.70 27.05 -5.12
C HIS A 213 0.30 27.57 -6.51
N LYS A 214 1.20 28.31 -7.16
CA LYS A 214 0.99 28.78 -8.54
C LYS A 214 0.74 27.64 -9.53
N ALA A 215 1.51 26.56 -9.42
CA ALA A 215 1.37 25.38 -10.28
C ALA A 215 0.01 24.68 -10.08
N ILE A 216 -0.41 24.48 -8.82
CA ILE A 216 -1.70 23.87 -8.50
C ILE A 216 -2.85 24.73 -9.00
N CYS A 217 -2.84 26.04 -8.74
CA CYS A 217 -3.88 26.93 -9.26
C CYS A 217 -4.01 26.85 -10.79
N GLY A 218 -2.89 26.85 -11.52
CA GLY A 218 -2.89 26.69 -12.97
C GLY A 218 -3.47 25.36 -13.42
N SER A 219 -3.13 24.28 -12.72
CA SER A 219 -3.63 22.93 -13.01
C SER A 219 -5.14 22.77 -12.73
N VAL A 220 -5.61 23.32 -11.63
CA VAL A 220 -7.04 23.35 -11.26
C VAL A 220 -7.83 24.20 -12.26
N ALA A 221 -7.31 25.36 -12.65
CA ALA A 221 -7.92 26.19 -13.70
C ALA A 221 -7.97 25.48 -15.07
N ALA A 222 -7.06 24.54 -15.33
CA ALA A 222 -7.08 23.67 -16.51
C ALA A 222 -8.04 22.47 -16.38
N GLY A 223 -8.77 22.36 -15.26
CA GLY A 223 -9.82 21.36 -15.05
C GLY A 223 -9.36 20.07 -14.37
N VAL A 224 -8.21 20.06 -13.69
CA VAL A 224 -7.74 18.91 -12.90
C VAL A 224 -8.09 19.10 -11.42
N THR A 225 -8.82 18.15 -10.83
CA THR A 225 -9.11 18.16 -9.39
C THR A 225 -7.94 17.57 -8.59
N TYR A 226 -7.52 18.22 -7.51
CA TYR A 226 -6.44 17.74 -6.65
C TYR A 226 -6.98 17.20 -5.34
N VAL A 227 -6.55 15.98 -4.99
CA VAL A 227 -6.79 15.34 -3.70
C VAL A 227 -5.44 15.20 -3.00
N VAL A 228 -5.33 15.75 -1.79
CA VAL A 228 -4.04 15.94 -1.10
C VAL A 228 -4.13 15.44 0.33
N ALA A 229 -3.10 14.74 0.81
CA ALA A 229 -3.02 14.32 2.21
C ALA A 229 -2.79 15.52 3.15
N ALA A 230 -3.55 15.59 4.24
CA ALA A 230 -3.44 16.64 5.27
C ALA A 230 -2.13 16.62 6.07
N GLY A 231 -1.33 15.55 5.97
CA GLY A 231 -0.10 15.34 6.73
C GLY A 231 -0.29 14.52 8.01
N ASN A 232 0.82 13.98 8.53
CA ASN A 232 0.83 13.03 9.65
C ASN A 232 1.59 13.56 10.89
N ASP A 233 1.93 14.85 10.91
CA ASP A 233 2.80 15.45 11.93
C ASP A 233 2.05 15.90 13.19
N ASN A 234 0.75 15.60 13.31
CA ASN A 234 -0.14 16.10 14.37
C ASN A 234 -0.05 17.64 14.53
N ALA A 235 0.14 18.32 13.40
CA ALA A 235 0.33 19.76 13.31
C ALA A 235 -0.91 20.44 12.70
N ASN A 236 -0.98 21.77 12.86
CA ASN A 236 -2.05 22.55 12.24
C ASN A 236 -1.92 22.51 10.71
N LEU A 237 -3.00 22.13 10.02
CA LEU A 237 -3.08 22.04 8.56
C LEU A 237 -2.63 23.33 7.87
N ALA A 238 -2.87 24.50 8.48
CA ALA A 238 -2.47 25.80 7.91
C ALA A 238 -0.94 25.94 7.67
N GLY A 239 -0.13 25.10 8.33
CA GLY A 239 1.32 25.05 8.15
C GLY A 239 1.81 23.96 7.18
N PHE A 240 0.90 23.27 6.48
CA PHE A 240 1.21 22.10 5.67
C PHE A 240 0.67 22.26 4.23
N VAL A 241 1.57 22.31 3.26
CA VAL A 241 1.25 22.48 1.84
C VAL A 241 1.55 21.19 1.05
N PRO A 242 0.75 20.87 0.02
CA PRO A 242 -0.30 21.69 -0.56
C PRO A 242 -1.67 21.62 0.14
N ALA A 243 -1.80 20.86 1.22
CA ALA A 243 -3.09 20.62 1.86
C ALA A 243 -3.78 21.88 2.44
N ALA A 244 -3.01 22.93 2.74
CA ALA A 244 -3.53 24.23 3.18
C ALA A 244 -4.15 25.07 2.04
N TYR A 245 -3.88 24.76 0.77
CA TYR A 245 -4.37 25.59 -0.35
C TYR A 245 -5.87 25.46 -0.55
N ASN A 246 -6.55 26.57 -0.84
CA ASN A 246 -8.00 26.57 -1.06
C ASN A 246 -8.44 25.78 -2.31
N GLU A 247 -7.52 25.55 -3.25
CA GLU A 247 -7.80 24.91 -4.53
C GLU A 247 -7.81 23.37 -4.45
N VAL A 248 -7.44 22.77 -3.31
CA VAL A 248 -7.31 21.31 -3.17
C VAL A 248 -8.33 20.71 -2.20
N LEU A 249 -8.63 19.43 -2.40
CA LEU A 249 -9.38 18.62 -1.45
C LEU A 249 -8.41 17.99 -0.46
N ALA A 250 -8.28 18.59 0.72
CA ALA A 250 -7.47 18.06 1.81
C ALA A 250 -8.16 16.87 2.49
N VAL A 251 -7.44 15.75 2.63
CA VAL A 251 -7.96 14.50 3.19
C VAL A 251 -7.21 14.15 4.48
N THR A 252 -7.98 13.91 5.54
CA THR A 252 -7.48 13.42 6.84
C THR A 252 -7.67 11.92 6.97
N ALA A 253 -7.02 11.32 7.97
CA ALA A 253 -7.15 9.89 8.25
C ALA A 253 -8.10 9.63 9.42
N VAL A 254 -8.86 8.54 9.32
CA VAL A 254 -9.64 7.97 10.42
C VAL A 254 -9.25 6.50 10.58
N ALA A 255 -9.32 5.98 11.81
CA ALA A 255 -9.15 4.56 12.03
C ALA A 255 -10.43 3.82 11.65
N ASP A 256 -10.27 2.66 11.01
CA ASP A 256 -11.35 1.74 10.66
C ASP A 256 -10.86 0.31 10.91
N PHE A 257 -11.66 -0.48 11.62
CA PHE A 257 -11.27 -1.84 12.03
C PHE A 257 -12.17 -2.92 11.42
N ASN A 258 -13.37 -2.55 10.96
CA ASN A 258 -14.38 -3.51 10.54
C ASN A 258 -15.06 -3.14 9.19
N GLY A 259 -14.80 -1.95 8.65
CA GLY A 259 -15.40 -1.47 7.40
C GLY A 259 -16.85 -1.01 7.53
N ALA A 260 -17.39 -0.93 8.76
CA ALA A 260 -18.77 -0.53 9.04
C ALA A 260 -18.87 0.96 9.44
N PRO A 261 -20.05 1.59 9.26
CA PRO A 261 -20.29 2.92 9.79
C PRO A 261 -20.08 2.97 11.31
N GLY A 262 -19.27 3.91 11.78
CA GLY A 262 -19.01 4.13 13.21
C GLY A 262 -17.68 3.58 13.74
N GLY A 263 -16.98 2.73 12.97
CA GLY A 263 -15.68 2.16 13.33
C GLY A 263 -15.74 0.80 14.00
#